data_AF-A0A2T3YWL7-F1
#
_entry.id   AF-A0A2T3YWL7-F1
#
_cell.length_a   1.000
_cell.length_b   1.000
_cell.length_c   1.000
_cell.angle_alpha   90.00
_cell.angle_beta   90.00
_cell.angle_gamma   90.00
#
_symmetry.space_group_name_H-M   'P 1'
#
loop_
_entity.id
_entity.type
_entity.pdbx_description
1 polymer ?
#
loop_
_entity_poly.entity_id
_entity_poly.type
_entity_poly.pdbx_seq_one_letter_code
_entity_poly.pdbx_strand_id
1 'polypeptide(L)'
;MHFSPLLLCVLVKFAAAAPVEMVPVAPLITLYHDAEWVGQQFDARSLRTCVKVDGPLHGHVQSAKLWPNSPPSRLCALFESDDCRPGTEVIFIRAENSKVNIRHNGNVRSVYCLGTRDQDPK
;
A
#
# COMPACT_ATOMS: atom_id res chain seq x y z
N MET A 1 -52.43 40.71 -33.04
CA MET A 1 -51.08 40.11 -33.07
C MET A 1 -50.77 39.68 -31.65
N HIS A 2 -50.78 38.38 -31.37
CA HIS A 2 -50.61 37.81 -30.03
C HIS A 2 -49.32 36.99 -30.06
N PHE A 3 -48.29 37.42 -29.34
CA PHE A 3 -47.01 36.73 -29.25
C PHE A 3 -46.84 36.23 -27.81
N SER A 4 -47.02 34.92 -27.61
CA SER A 4 -46.60 34.20 -26.41
C SER A 4 -45.08 34.00 -26.43
N PRO A 5 -44.38 34.20 -25.30
CA PRO A 5 -43.05 33.63 -25.10
C PRO A 5 -43.16 32.49 -24.08
N LEU A 6 -43.43 31.26 -24.56
CA LEU A 6 -43.09 30.05 -23.80
C LEU A 6 -41.62 29.75 -24.09
N LEU A 7 -40.73 30.36 -23.31
CA LEU A 7 -39.30 30.07 -23.42
C LEU A 7 -39.01 28.79 -22.65
N LEU A 8 -38.72 27.74 -23.42
CA LEU A 8 -38.26 26.42 -23.00
C LEU A 8 -37.20 26.51 -21.89
N CYS A 9 -37.52 25.96 -20.71
CA CYS A 9 -36.55 25.55 -19.72
C CYS A 9 -35.75 24.34 -20.24
N VAL A 10 -34.65 24.58 -20.94
CA VAL A 10 -33.66 23.54 -21.25
C VAL A 10 -32.79 23.34 -20.00
N LEU A 11 -33.26 22.51 -19.07
CA LEU A 11 -32.43 21.97 -18.01
C LEU A 11 -31.51 20.91 -18.63
N VAL A 12 -30.32 21.34 -19.05
CA VAL A 12 -29.21 20.44 -19.38
C VAL A 12 -28.87 19.68 -18.10
N LYS A 13 -29.27 18.41 -18.03
CA LYS A 13 -28.81 17.50 -16.98
C LYS A 13 -27.33 17.24 -17.20
N PHE A 14 -26.48 18.02 -16.55
CA PHE A 14 -25.08 17.68 -16.38
C PHE A 14 -25.03 16.40 -15.55
N ALA A 15 -24.86 15.26 -16.22
CA ALA A 15 -24.46 14.02 -15.57
C ALA A 15 -23.02 14.21 -15.10
N ALA A 16 -22.86 14.69 -13.87
CA ALA A 16 -21.57 14.66 -13.19
C ALA A 16 -21.21 13.19 -12.97
N ALA A 17 -20.28 12.67 -13.77
CA ALA A 17 -19.61 11.43 -13.45
C ALA A 17 -18.83 11.67 -12.16
N ALA A 18 -19.37 11.24 -11.02
CA ALA A 18 -18.62 11.22 -9.79
C ALA A 18 -17.37 10.35 -10.03
N PRO A 19 -16.15 10.85 -9.73
CA PRO A 19 -14.99 9.99 -9.77
C PRO A 19 -15.27 8.81 -8.85
N VAL A 20 -15.14 7.60 -9.37
CA VAL A 20 -15.17 6.39 -8.55
C VAL A 20 -14.09 6.57 -7.49
N GLU A 21 -14.51 6.89 -6.28
CA GLU A 21 -13.64 7.06 -5.13
C GLU A 21 -13.04 5.68 -4.87
N MET A 22 -11.82 5.47 -5.35
CA MET A 22 -11.09 4.23 -5.15
C MET A 22 -10.87 4.08 -3.64
N VAL A 23 -11.66 3.22 -3.01
CA VAL A 23 -11.52 2.92 -1.58
C VAL A 23 -10.06 2.53 -1.34
N PRO A 24 -9.31 3.25 -0.48
CA PRO A 24 -7.91 2.94 -0.27
C PRO A 24 -7.79 1.56 0.36
N VAL A 25 -7.29 0.60 -0.41
CA VAL A 25 -7.01 -0.76 0.05
C VAL A 25 -5.99 -0.66 1.18
N ALA A 26 -6.31 -1.17 2.37
CA ALA A 26 -5.40 -1.15 3.52
C ALA A 26 -4.03 -1.72 3.13
N PRO A 27 -2.91 -1.16 3.67
CA PRO A 27 -1.60 -1.68 3.35
C PRO A 27 -1.43 -3.09 3.91
N LEU A 28 -0.48 -3.83 3.36
CA LEU A 28 -0.09 -5.14 3.87
C LEU A 28 1.04 -5.00 4.90
N ILE A 29 1.94 -4.07 4.61
CA ILE A 29 3.07 -3.69 5.43
C ILE A 29 3.40 -2.22 5.18
N THR A 30 3.78 -1.53 6.25
CA THR A 30 4.31 -0.17 6.23
C THR A 30 5.78 -0.22 6.60
N LEU A 31 6.61 0.43 5.79
CA LEU A 31 8.04 0.64 6.02
C LEU A 31 8.25 2.05 6.56
N TYR A 32 9.24 2.21 7.42
CA TYR A 32 9.54 3.45 8.10
C TYR A 32 11.02 3.78 7.97
N HIS A 33 11.30 5.06 7.74
CA HIS A 33 12.68 5.55 7.67
C HIS A 33 13.42 5.36 9.01
N ASP A 34 12.73 5.59 10.13
CA ASP A 34 13.32 5.53 11.47
C ASP A 34 12.91 4.26 12.22
N ALA A 35 13.61 3.96 13.31
CA ALA A 35 13.25 2.88 14.23
C ALA A 35 11.93 3.19 14.97
N GLU A 36 11.33 2.18 15.60
CA GLU A 36 10.11 2.32 16.42
C GLU A 36 8.88 2.82 15.63
N TRP A 37 8.82 2.55 14.32
CA TRP A 37 7.67 2.81 13.44
C TRP A 37 7.27 4.29 13.35
N VAL A 38 8.28 5.18 13.28
CA VAL A 38 8.09 6.63 13.14
C VAL A 38 8.77 7.19 11.89
N GLY A 39 8.55 8.47 11.64
CA GLY A 39 9.15 9.17 10.50
C GLY A 39 8.39 8.92 9.19
N GLN A 40 9.10 9.12 8.08
CA GLN A 40 8.54 8.95 6.75
C GLN A 40 8.18 7.49 6.47
N GLN A 41 7.11 7.27 5.70
CA GLN A 41 6.50 5.96 5.50
C GLN A 41 6.37 5.58 4.04
N PHE A 42 6.39 4.27 3.78
CA PHE A 42 6.05 3.67 2.49
C PHE A 42 5.13 2.47 2.72
N ASP A 43 3.98 2.45 2.05
CA ASP A 43 2.93 1.44 2.21
C ASP A 43 2.93 0.47 1.02
N ALA A 44 3.25 -0.80 1.26
CA ALA A 44 3.10 -1.84 0.25
C ALA A 44 1.75 -2.54 0.37
N ARG A 45 0.97 -2.52 -0.73
CA ARG A 45 -0.44 -2.95 -0.76
C ARG A 45 -0.70 -4.22 -1.57
N SER A 46 0.31 -4.72 -2.29
CA SER A 46 0.15 -5.83 -3.24
C SER A 46 0.65 -7.17 -2.70
N LEU A 47 -0.19 -8.20 -2.83
CA LEU A 47 0.15 -9.59 -2.55
C LEU A 47 0.78 -10.24 -3.78
N ARG A 48 1.77 -11.11 -3.56
CA ARG A 48 2.43 -11.93 -4.58
C ARG A 48 3.08 -11.12 -5.72
N THR A 49 3.34 -9.85 -5.47
CA THR A 49 3.99 -8.93 -6.41
C THR A 49 5.19 -8.33 -5.70
N CYS A 50 6.32 -8.26 -6.41
CA CYS A 50 7.45 -7.49 -5.92
C CYS A 50 7.14 -6.00 -6.05
N VAL A 51 7.17 -5.30 -4.93
CA VAL A 51 6.92 -3.87 -4.87
C VAL A 51 8.25 -3.18 -4.61
N LYS A 52 8.71 -2.39 -5.57
CA LYS A 52 9.88 -1.52 -5.39
C LYS A 52 9.51 -0.41 -4.40
N VAL A 53 10.36 -0.21 -3.40
CA VAL A 53 10.29 0.95 -2.51
C VAL A 53 10.71 2.17 -3.32
N ASP A 54 9.94 3.24 -3.28
CA ASP A 54 10.25 4.46 -4.00
C ASP A 54 10.52 5.63 -3.07
N GLY A 55 10.97 6.73 -3.67
CA GLY A 55 11.21 7.97 -2.96
C GLY A 55 12.32 7.88 -1.91
N PRO A 56 12.23 8.67 -0.83
CA PRO A 56 13.31 8.82 0.15
C PRO A 56 13.57 7.58 1.02
N LEU A 57 12.64 6.62 1.07
CA LEU A 57 12.84 5.38 1.82
C LEU A 57 13.64 4.33 1.05
N HIS A 58 13.87 4.51 -0.25
CA HIS A 58 14.63 3.56 -1.04
C HIS A 58 16.07 3.45 -0.51
N GLY A 59 16.41 2.28 0.06
CA GLY A 59 17.70 2.03 0.70
C GLY A 59 17.86 2.57 2.12
N HIS A 60 16.79 3.11 2.73
CA HIS A 60 16.85 3.83 4.00
C HIS A 60 15.69 3.47 4.94
N VAL A 61 15.43 2.16 5.15
CA VAL A 61 14.37 1.66 6.03
C VAL A 61 14.95 1.16 7.34
N GLN A 62 14.48 1.65 8.48
CA GLN A 62 14.94 1.19 9.80
C GLN A 62 13.89 0.44 10.61
N SER A 63 12.62 0.54 10.28
CA SER A 63 11.61 -0.32 10.89
C SER A 63 10.47 -0.64 9.93
N ALA A 64 9.75 -1.71 10.23
CA ALA A 64 8.63 -2.15 9.42
C ALA A 64 7.55 -2.78 10.30
N LYS A 65 6.30 -2.65 9.87
CA LYS A 65 5.13 -3.17 10.58
C LYS A 65 4.08 -3.69 9.62
N LEU A 66 3.60 -4.90 9.86
CA LEU A 66 2.43 -5.45 9.19
C LEU A 66 1.17 -4.70 9.60
N TRP A 67 0.20 -4.65 8.70
CA TRP A 67 -1.09 -4.04 9.01
C TRP A 67 -1.77 -4.71 10.20
N PRO A 68 -2.43 -3.96 11.11
CA PRO A 68 -3.19 -4.54 12.20
C PRO A 68 -4.18 -5.60 11.69
N ASN A 69 -4.31 -6.70 12.43
CA ASN A 69 -5.16 -7.84 12.07
C ASN A 69 -4.80 -8.55 10.77
N SER A 70 -3.54 -8.44 10.32
CA SER A 70 -3.05 -9.28 9.23
C SER A 70 -3.29 -10.77 9.54
N PRO A 71 -3.71 -11.59 8.56
CA PRO A 71 -3.97 -13.00 8.78
C PRO A 71 -2.68 -13.71 9.25
N PRO A 72 -2.77 -14.80 10.03
CA PRO A 72 -1.60 -15.54 10.51
C PRO A 72 -0.68 -16.05 9.38
N SER A 73 -1.25 -16.26 8.18
CA SER A 73 -0.53 -16.66 6.97
C SER A 73 0.27 -15.52 6.32
N ARG A 74 0.18 -14.28 6.83
CA ARG A 74 0.89 -13.11 6.30
C ARG A 74 2.39 -13.26 6.52
N LEU A 75 3.14 -13.15 5.43
CA LEU A 75 4.59 -13.10 5.42
C LEU A 75 5.05 -12.04 4.42
N CYS A 76 5.85 -11.08 4.85
CA CYS A 76 6.50 -10.13 3.97
C CYS A 76 8.02 -10.27 4.08
N ALA A 77 8.69 -10.33 2.95
CA ALA A 77 10.15 -10.33 2.85
C ALA A 77 10.62 -8.98 2.31
N LEU A 78 11.63 -8.40 2.95
CA LEU A 78 12.30 -7.18 2.51
C LEU A 78 13.61 -7.55 1.81
N PHE A 79 13.95 -6.87 0.73
CA PHE A 79 15.11 -7.19 -0.10
C PHE A 79 15.98 -5.96 -0.34
N GLU A 80 17.27 -6.17 -0.51
CA GLU A 80 18.21 -5.13 -0.96
C GLU A 80 18.20 -4.88 -2.47
N SER A 81 17.55 -5.75 -3.22
CA SER A 81 17.39 -5.62 -4.66
C SER A 81 16.09 -4.89 -5.00
N ASP A 82 16.01 -4.30 -6.20
CA ASP A 82 14.81 -3.63 -6.69
C ASP A 82 13.75 -4.62 -7.21
N ASP A 83 14.14 -5.87 -7.47
CA ASP A 83 13.38 -6.91 -8.17
C ASP A 83 13.06 -8.14 -7.28
N CYS A 84 13.16 -7.99 -5.95
CA CYS A 84 12.96 -9.06 -4.97
C CYS A 84 13.78 -10.33 -5.29
N ARG A 85 15.03 -10.11 -5.71
CA ARG A 85 15.96 -11.17 -6.09
C ARG A 85 16.26 -12.09 -4.90
N PRO A 86 16.10 -13.42 -5.07
CA PRO A 86 16.51 -14.38 -4.05
C PRO A 86 17.98 -14.24 -3.67
N GLY A 87 18.30 -14.39 -2.38
CA GLY A 87 19.66 -14.21 -1.85
C GLY A 87 20.00 -12.76 -1.47
N THR A 88 19.05 -11.83 -1.57
CA THR A 88 19.20 -10.42 -1.15
C THR A 88 18.22 -10.07 -0.01
N GLU A 89 17.70 -11.07 0.69
CA GLU A 89 16.74 -10.89 1.77
C GLU A 89 17.39 -10.22 2.99
N VAL A 90 16.79 -9.12 3.43
CA VAL A 90 17.17 -8.40 4.64
C VAL A 90 16.50 -9.02 5.86
N ILE A 91 15.18 -9.21 5.80
CA ILE A 91 14.37 -9.72 6.90
C ILE A 91 13.03 -10.29 6.43
N PHE A 92 12.55 -11.29 7.16
CA PHE A 92 11.21 -11.85 7.02
C PHE A 92 10.32 -11.43 8.19
N ILE A 93 9.13 -10.93 7.86
CA ILE A 93 8.17 -10.37 8.81
C ILE A 93 6.87 -11.15 8.69
N ARG A 94 6.48 -11.80 9.78
CA ARG A 94 5.28 -12.64 9.93
C ARG A 94 4.31 -11.97 10.88
N ALA A 95 3.07 -12.46 10.92
CA ALA A 95 2.05 -11.94 11.84
C ALA A 95 2.49 -12.01 13.33
N GLU A 96 3.21 -13.07 13.72
CA GLU A 96 3.75 -13.27 15.09
C GLU A 96 4.77 -12.20 15.50
N ASN A 97 5.53 -11.66 14.54
CA ASN A 97 6.46 -10.56 14.71
C ASN A 97 6.04 -9.38 13.82
N SER A 98 4.77 -8.97 13.94
CA SER A 98 4.14 -7.93 13.13
C SER A 98 4.81 -6.55 13.17
N LYS A 99 5.84 -6.36 13.99
CA LYS A 99 6.56 -5.13 14.23
C LYS A 99 8.04 -5.45 14.41
N VAL A 100 8.90 -4.91 13.54
CA VAL A 100 10.36 -5.16 13.57
C VAL A 100 11.17 -3.88 13.42
N ASN A 101 12.31 -3.82 14.11
CA ASN A 101 13.38 -2.86 13.85
C ASN A 101 14.50 -3.55 13.08
N ILE A 102 15.01 -2.90 12.04
CA ILE A 102 16.06 -3.39 11.15
C ILE A 102 17.42 -2.88 11.66
N ARG A 103 18.13 -3.72 12.42
CA ARG A 103 19.34 -3.27 13.16
C ARG A 103 20.63 -3.29 12.37
N HIS A 104 20.73 -4.10 11.33
CA HIS A 104 22.02 -4.39 10.68
C HIS A 104 22.10 -3.97 9.21
N ASN A 105 20.97 -3.77 8.54
CA ASN A 105 20.95 -3.49 7.11
C ASN A 105 19.66 -2.79 6.67
N GLY A 106 19.66 -1.45 6.72
CA GLY A 106 18.51 -0.65 6.31
C GLY A 106 18.38 -0.44 4.80
N ASN A 107 19.24 -1.08 3.98
CA ASN A 107 19.26 -0.94 2.52
C ASN A 107 18.09 -1.69 1.85
N VAL A 108 16.86 -1.50 2.33
CA VAL A 108 15.66 -2.12 1.76
C VAL A 108 15.23 -1.35 0.52
N ARG A 109 15.08 -2.08 -0.60
CA ARG A 109 14.73 -1.52 -1.92
C ARG A 109 13.49 -2.12 -2.54
N SER A 110 13.09 -3.31 -2.11
CA SER A 110 11.81 -3.90 -2.50
C SER A 110 11.24 -4.78 -1.40
N VAL A 111 9.94 -5.05 -1.53
CA VAL A 111 9.18 -5.88 -0.61
C VAL A 111 8.28 -6.83 -1.38
N TYR A 112 8.20 -8.07 -0.90
CA TYR A 112 7.31 -9.09 -1.43
C TYR A 112 6.48 -9.68 -0.30
N CYS A 113 5.15 -9.60 -0.43
CA CYS A 113 4.23 -10.11 0.59
C CYS A 113 3.43 -11.31 0.07
N LEU A 114 3.33 -12.34 0.91
CA LEU A 114 2.50 -13.52 0.78
C LEU A 114 1.39 -13.50 1.83
N GLY A 115 0.30 -14.22 1.55
CA GLY A 115 -0.83 -14.37 2.44
C GLY A 115 -2.13 -14.63 1.68
N THR A 116 -3.18 -14.90 2.42
CA THR A 116 -4.55 -14.90 1.90
C THR A 116 -5.04 -13.46 1.76
N ARG A 117 -5.84 -13.19 0.72
CA ARG A 117 -6.66 -11.98 0.72
C ARG A 117 -7.75 -12.22 1.75
N ASP A 118 -7.76 -11.46 2.84
CA ASP A 118 -8.97 -11.35 3.64
C ASP A 118 -9.94 -10.46 2.86
N GLN A 119 -10.66 -11.09 1.95
CA GLN A 119 -11.95 -10.67 1.40
C GLN A 119 -12.46 -11.79 0.49
N ASP A 120 -13.19 -12.73 1.08
CA ASP A 120 -14.40 -13.25 0.47
C ASP A 120 -15.37 -13.63 1.61
N PRO A 121 -16.35 -12.79 1.96
CA PRO A 121 -17.47 -13.26 2.76
C PRO A 121 -18.25 -14.25 1.89
N LYS A 122 -18.23 -15.52 2.29
CA LYS A 122 -19.09 -16.57 1.72
C LYS A 122 -20.56 -16.24 1.92
#